data_AF-A0A8J6TTU6-F1
#
_entry.id   AF-A0A8J6TTU6-F1
#
_cell.length_a   1.000
_cell.length_b   1.000
_cell.length_c   1.000
_cell.angle_alpha   90.00
_cell.angle_beta   90.00
_cell.angle_gamma   90.00
#
_symmetry.space_group_name_H-M   'P 1'
#
loop_
_entity.id
_entity.type
_entity.pdbx_description
1 polymer ?
#
loop_
_entity_poly.entity_id
_entity_poly.type
_entity_poly.pdbx_seq_one_letter_code
_entity_poly.pdbx_strand_id
1 'polypeptide(L)'
;MKNVQLLVLTAIAMIAIGFSDVKAQNTEPNTVIIQVFGEMKNTDVAFSLLVTPPDGSNTYEVPMETRTLKNRKEVAIANTKIVQLEINKWKKEGFVIDGISTIGGPDFLYVVLSK
;
A
#
# COMPACT_ATOMS: atom_id res chain seq x y z
N MET A 1 44.52 -2.60 -30.31
CA MET A 1 43.14 -2.63 -30.86
C MET A 1 42.31 -3.87 -30.50
N LYS A 2 42.86 -4.93 -29.86
CA LYS A 2 42.10 -6.16 -29.56
C LYS A 2 41.22 -6.10 -28.28
N ASN A 3 41.49 -5.18 -27.35
CA ASN A 3 40.82 -5.17 -26.05
C ASN A 3 39.59 -4.25 -25.98
N VAL A 4 39.44 -3.33 -26.93
CA VAL A 4 38.31 -2.39 -26.96
C VAL A 4 37.05 -3.06 -27.50
N GLN A 5 37.18 -3.96 -28.48
CA GLN A 5 36.05 -4.69 -29.07
C GLN A 5 35.39 -5.67 -28.07
N LEU A 6 36.17 -6.25 -27.15
CA LEU A 6 35.66 -7.18 -26.13
C LEU A 6 34.85 -6.45 -25.03
N LEU A 7 35.25 -5.21 -24.70
CA LEU A 7 34.56 -4.34 -23.75
C LEU A 7 33.22 -3.82 -24.30
N VAL A 8 33.12 -3.58 -25.61
CA VAL A 8 31.87 -3.14 -26.25
C VAL A 8 30.87 -4.30 -26.36
N LEU A 9 31.32 -5.53 -26.66
CA LEU A 9 30.43 -6.69 -26.72
C LEU A 9 29.79 -7.03 -25.37
N THR A 10 30.55 -6.89 -24.28
CA THR A 10 30.05 -7.14 -22.91
C THR A 10 29.07 -6.06 -22.46
N ALA A 11 29.27 -4.80 -22.84
CA ALA A 11 28.32 -3.72 -22.57
C ALA A 11 26.98 -3.92 -23.29
N ILE A 12 26.98 -4.37 -24.54
CA ILE A 12 25.74 -4.60 -25.31
C ILE A 12 24.96 -5.81 -24.76
N ALA A 13 25.65 -6.87 -24.31
CA ALA A 13 25.00 -8.02 -23.68
C ALA A 13 24.32 -7.65 -22.34
N MET A 14 24.93 -6.80 -21.52
CA MET A 14 24.31 -6.32 -20.27
C MET A 14 23.09 -5.43 -20.52
N ILE A 15 23.09 -4.66 -21.61
CA ILE A 15 21.93 -3.85 -22.01
C ILE A 15 20.78 -4.76 -22.46
N ALA A 16 21.04 -5.83 -23.23
CA ALA A 16 19.99 -6.75 -23.65
C ALA A 16 19.36 -7.55 -22.49
N ILE A 17 20.13 -7.86 -21.44
CA ILE A 17 19.64 -8.55 -20.23
C ILE A 17 18.88 -7.58 -19.30
N GLY A 18 19.20 -6.28 -19.34
CA GLY A 18 18.54 -5.25 -18.53
C GLY A 18 17.19 -4.76 -19.05
N PHE A 19 16.81 -5.12 -20.29
CA PHE A 19 15.52 -4.75 -20.90
C PHE A 19 14.62 -5.93 -21.24
N SER A 20 15.07 -7.18 -21.03
CA SER A 20 14.18 -8.34 -20.99
C SER A 20 13.44 -8.34 -19.65
N ASP A 21 12.14 -8.05 -19.72
CA ASP A 21 11.12 -8.18 -18.67
C ASP A 21 10.77 -6.97 -17.79
N VAL A 22 10.74 -5.76 -18.37
CA VAL A 22 9.76 -4.73 -17.92
C VAL A 22 8.31 -5.11 -18.32
N LYS A 23 8.06 -6.39 -18.61
CA LYS A 23 6.74 -7.01 -18.73
C LYS A 23 6.39 -7.91 -17.53
N ALA A 24 7.25 -8.00 -16.50
CA ALA A 24 6.98 -8.80 -15.31
C ALA A 24 6.12 -8.08 -14.25
N GLN A 25 5.73 -6.82 -14.46
CA GLN A 25 4.66 -6.24 -13.66
C GLN A 25 3.35 -6.83 -14.17
N ASN A 26 2.88 -7.85 -13.45
CA ASN A 26 1.63 -8.52 -13.74
C ASN A 26 0.53 -7.45 -13.85
N THR A 27 0.00 -7.25 -15.06
CA THR A 27 -1.05 -6.28 -15.35
C THR A 27 -2.41 -6.71 -14.80
N GLU A 28 -2.48 -7.88 -14.18
CA GLU A 28 -3.69 -8.35 -13.53
C GLU A 28 -3.94 -7.62 -12.19
N PRO A 29 -5.21 -7.30 -11.89
CA PRO A 29 -5.67 -6.76 -10.61
C PRO A 29 -5.26 -7.60 -9.39
N ASN A 30 -4.05 -7.40 -8.87
CA ASN A 30 -3.48 -8.30 -7.86
C ASN A 30 -3.13 -7.60 -6.56
N THR A 31 -3.48 -6.32 -6.38
CA THR A 31 -3.05 -5.60 -5.17
C THR A 31 -4.10 -4.64 -4.64
N VAL A 32 -4.63 -4.93 -3.46
CA VAL A 32 -5.47 -4.02 -2.69
C VAL A 32 -4.57 -3.14 -1.83
N ILE A 33 -4.84 -1.84 -1.83
CA ILE A 33 -4.16 -0.88 -0.96
C ILE A 33 -5.16 -0.35 0.06
N ILE A 34 -4.83 -0.46 1.34
CA ILE A 34 -5.59 0.11 2.45
C ILE A 34 -4.72 1.14 3.15
N GLN A 35 -5.19 2.38 3.26
CA GLN A 35 -4.47 3.48 3.89
C GLN A 35 -5.32 4.12 4.99
N VAL A 36 -4.78 4.28 6.19
CA VAL A 36 -5.36 5.14 7.23
C VAL A 36 -4.66 6.48 7.15
N PHE A 37 -5.45 7.55 7.02
CA PHE A 37 -4.98 8.93 7.03
C PHE A 37 -5.59 9.67 8.21
N GLY A 38 -4.75 10.31 9.03
CA GLY A 38 -5.18 11.18 10.12
C GLY A 38 -4.97 12.66 9.77
N GLU A 39 -6.04 13.44 9.73
CA GLU A 39 -6.01 14.89 9.58
C GLU A 39 -6.14 15.57 10.96
N MET A 40 -5.13 16.30 11.40
CA MET A 40 -5.22 17.08 12.65
C MET A 40 -6.06 18.35 12.45
N LYS A 41 -7.06 18.53 13.30
CA LYS A 41 -7.86 19.75 13.42
C LYS A 41 -7.83 20.21 14.88
N ASN A 42 -7.00 21.21 15.17
CA ASN A 42 -6.68 21.64 16.53
C ASN A 42 -6.11 20.48 17.37
N THR A 43 -6.79 20.09 18.46
CA THR A 43 -6.41 18.97 19.33
C THR A 43 -7.01 17.63 18.88
N ASP A 44 -7.90 17.66 17.90
CA ASP A 44 -8.63 16.50 17.43
C ASP A 44 -8.00 15.95 16.15
N VAL A 45 -8.17 14.66 15.89
CA VAL A 45 -7.68 13.99 14.69
C VAL A 45 -8.82 13.26 14.03
N ALA A 46 -9.22 13.74 12.87
CA ALA A 46 -10.18 13.07 12.00
C ALA A 46 -9.44 11.97 11.22
N PHE A 47 -9.99 10.76 11.21
CA PHE A 47 -9.39 9.64 10.49
C PHE A 47 -10.24 9.29 9.27
N SER A 48 -9.56 8.86 8.21
CA SER A 48 -10.16 8.31 6.99
C SER A 48 -9.46 7.01 6.64
N LEU A 49 -10.22 5.98 6.28
CA LEU A 49 -9.68 4.73 5.72
C LEU A 49 -9.91 4.76 4.20
N LEU A 50 -8.84 4.89 3.44
CA LEU A 50 -8.87 4.88 1.97
C LEU A 50 -8.57 3.47 1.48
N VAL A 51 -9.38 2.97 0.55
CA VAL A 51 -9.21 1.64 -0.03
C VAL A 51 -9.15 1.75 -1.55
N THR A 52 -8.01 1.38 -2.12
CA THR A 52 -7.84 1.24 -3.57
C THR A 52 -8.07 -0.23 -3.93
N PRO A 53 -9.11 -0.54 -4.73
CA PRO A 53 -9.39 -1.91 -5.16
C PRO A 53 -8.27 -2.48 -6.05
N PRO A 54 -8.24 -3.81 -6.24
CA PRO A 54 -7.11 -4.47 -6.89
C PRO A 54 -6.99 -4.13 -8.37
N ASP A 55 -8.08 -3.71 -9.00
CA ASP A 55 -8.12 -3.27 -10.40
C ASP A 55 -7.62 -1.84 -10.61
N GLY A 56 -7.17 -1.17 -9.54
CA GLY A 56 -6.76 0.22 -9.57
C GLY A 56 -7.91 1.18 -9.86
N SER A 57 -9.17 0.72 -9.74
CA SER A 57 -10.34 1.58 -9.87
C SER A 57 -10.42 2.59 -8.71
N ASN A 58 -11.43 3.46 -8.74
CA ASN A 58 -11.54 4.60 -7.85
C ASN A 58 -11.40 4.20 -6.38
N THR A 59 -10.44 4.84 -5.71
CA THR A 59 -10.26 4.71 -4.26
C THR A 59 -11.51 5.24 -3.56
N TYR A 60 -12.02 4.47 -2.60
CA TYR A 60 -13.17 4.87 -1.80
C TYR A 60 -12.78 5.03 -0.33
N GLU A 61 -13.55 5.85 0.37
CA GLU A 61 -13.35 6.14 1.78
C GLU A 61 -14.32 5.33 2.63
N VAL A 62 -13.79 4.70 3.68
CA VAL A 62 -14.56 4.09 4.76
C VAL A 62 -14.50 5.04 5.96
N PRO A 63 -15.65 5.49 6.48
CA PRO A 63 -15.70 6.41 7.61
C PRO A 63 -15.02 5.85 8.85
N MET A 64 -14.28 6.70 9.58
CA MET A 64 -13.66 6.35 10.86
C MET A 64 -14.03 7.38 11.94
N GLU A 65 -13.84 7.01 13.20
CA GLU A 65 -14.12 7.91 14.32
C GLU A 65 -13.03 8.97 14.50
N THR A 66 -13.45 10.18 14.89
CA THR A 66 -12.55 11.28 15.23
C THR A 66 -12.02 11.13 16.65
N ARG A 67 -10.69 11.17 16.79
CA ARG A 67 -10.00 11.17 18.08
C ARG A 67 -9.98 12.57 18.67
N THR A 68 -10.40 12.67 19.91
CA THR A 68 -10.23 13.83 20.79
C THR A 68 -9.27 13.48 21.93
N LEU A 69 -8.92 14.46 22.76
CA LEU A 69 -8.16 14.21 24.00
C LEU A 69 -8.89 13.27 24.99
N LYS A 70 -10.23 13.23 24.95
CA LYS A 70 -11.05 12.51 25.93
C LYS A 70 -11.29 11.05 25.57
N ASN A 71 -11.32 10.70 24.29
CA ASN A 71 -11.73 9.38 23.79
C ASN A 71 -10.60 8.63 23.05
N ARG A 72 -9.34 9.01 23.25
CA ARG A 72 -8.19 8.49 22.48
C ARG A 72 -8.11 6.97 22.39
N LYS A 73 -8.32 6.27 23.52
CA LYS A 73 -8.24 4.80 23.56
C LYS A 73 -9.43 4.15 22.86
N GLU A 74 -10.63 4.68 23.08
CA GLU A 74 -11.87 4.16 22.52
C GLU A 74 -11.86 4.26 21.00
N VAL A 75 -11.50 5.44 20.47
CA VAL A 75 -11.38 5.68 19.03
C VAL A 75 -10.30 4.81 18.40
N ALA A 76 -9.14 4.63 19.06
CA ALA A 76 -8.10 3.74 18.55
C ALA A 76 -8.61 2.29 18.42
N ILE A 77 -9.37 1.79 19.39
CA ILE A 77 -9.97 0.45 19.34
C ILE A 77 -11.04 0.37 18.24
N ALA A 78 -11.92 1.36 18.14
CA ALA A 78 -12.97 1.40 17.13
C ALA A 78 -12.38 1.44 15.71
N ASN A 79 -11.42 2.32 15.47
CA ASN A 79 -10.75 2.48 14.18
C ASN A 79 -9.93 1.24 13.79
N THR A 80 -9.27 0.58 14.75
CA THR A 80 -8.58 -0.69 14.50
C THR A 80 -9.56 -1.78 14.04
N LYS A 81 -10.77 -1.84 14.61
CA LYS A 81 -11.80 -2.80 14.17
C LYS A 81 -12.25 -2.51 12.73
N ILE A 82 -12.42 -1.25 12.35
CA ILE A 82 -12.79 -0.86 10.99
C ILE A 82 -11.73 -1.34 9.98
N VAL A 83 -10.45 -1.06 10.25
CA VAL A 83 -9.34 -1.55 9.42
C VAL A 83 -9.34 -3.08 9.32
N GLN A 84 -9.48 -3.77 10.45
CA GLN A 84 -9.49 -5.23 10.49
C GLN A 84 -10.67 -5.83 9.71
N LEU A 85 -11.84 -5.20 9.74
CA LEU A 85 -13.01 -5.62 8.96
C LEU A 85 -12.76 -5.51 7.46
N GLU A 86 -12.15 -4.41 7.01
CA GLU A 86 -11.81 -4.25 5.59
C GLU A 86 -10.72 -5.24 5.14
N ILE A 87 -9.67 -5.45 5.94
CA ILE A 87 -8.68 -6.51 5.68
C ILE A 87 -9.36 -7.87 5.57
N ASN A 88 -10.29 -8.20 6.48
CA ASN A 88 -10.98 -9.48 6.47
C ASN A 88 -11.89 -9.67 5.27
N LYS A 89 -12.47 -8.59 4.73
CA LYS A 89 -13.24 -8.64 3.48
C LYS A 89 -12.35 -9.11 2.32
N TRP A 90 -11.20 -8.48 2.11
CA TRP A 90 -10.27 -8.87 1.04
C TRP A 90 -9.65 -10.25 1.25
N LYS A 91 -9.36 -10.62 2.51
CA LYS A 91 -8.91 -11.99 2.83
C LYS A 91 -9.92 -13.07 2.43
N LYS A 92 -11.23 -12.80 2.54
CA LYS A 92 -12.28 -13.73 2.07
C LYS A 92 -12.31 -13.87 0.55
N GLU A 93 -11.84 -12.86 -0.18
CA GLU A 93 -11.69 -12.87 -1.65
C GLU A 93 -10.38 -13.53 -2.11
N GLY A 94 -9.56 -14.00 -1.16
CA GLY A 94 -8.33 -14.74 -1.39
C GLY A 94 -7.05 -13.90 -1.35
N PHE A 95 -7.14 -12.62 -0.97
CA PHE A 95 -5.94 -11.79 -0.81
C PHE A 95 -5.21 -12.11 0.50
N VAL A 96 -3.88 -11.99 0.49
CA VAL A 96 -3.02 -12.15 1.67
C VAL A 96 -2.30 -10.84 1.97
N ILE A 97 -1.98 -10.58 3.24
CA ILE A 97 -1.22 -9.38 3.60
C ILE A 97 0.21 -9.55 3.10
N ASP A 98 0.62 -8.66 2.21
CA ASP A 98 1.96 -8.64 1.61
C ASP A 98 2.88 -7.64 2.32
N GLY A 99 2.31 -6.56 2.85
CA GLY A 99 3.07 -5.53 3.55
C GLY A 99 2.25 -4.70 4.51
N ILE A 100 2.89 -4.27 5.60
CA ILE A 100 2.34 -3.30 6.55
C ILE A 100 3.42 -2.24 6.81
N SER A 101 3.04 -0.97 6.74
CA SER A 101 3.92 0.16 7.05
C SER A 101 3.18 1.24 7.85
N THR A 102 3.91 1.91 8.72
CA THR A 102 3.42 3.07 9.49
C THR A 102 4.26 4.29 9.12
N ILE A 103 3.86 4.98 8.05
CA ILE A 103 4.61 6.14 7.53
C ILE A 103 4.14 7.39 8.25
N GLY A 104 4.99 8.02 9.07
CA GLY A 104 4.70 9.34 9.66
C GLY A 104 4.03 9.32 11.05
N GLY A 105 3.93 8.16 11.70
CA GLY A 105 3.48 8.04 13.08
C GLY A 105 2.39 6.97 13.29
N PRO A 106 1.88 6.80 14.52
CA PRO A 106 0.87 5.77 14.85
C PRO A 106 -0.50 6.03 14.22
N ASP A 107 -0.71 7.23 13.67
CA ASP A 107 -1.97 7.69 13.08
C ASP A 107 -2.02 7.47 11.56
N PHE A 108 -0.97 6.90 10.98
CA PHE A 108 -0.85 6.57 9.57
C PHE A 108 -0.50 5.09 9.42
N LEU A 109 -1.34 4.36 8.70
CA LEU A 109 -1.16 2.94 8.43
C LEU A 109 -1.31 2.69 6.94
N TYR A 110 -0.46 1.86 6.39
CA TYR A 110 -0.52 1.39 5.02
C TYR A 110 -0.48 -0.13 5.04
N VAL A 111 -1.48 -0.78 4.44
CA VAL A 111 -1.56 -2.23 4.31
C VAL A 111 -1.71 -2.56 2.83
N VAL A 112 -0.84 -3.43 2.35
CA VAL A 112 -0.88 -4.00 1.01
C VAL A 112 -1.36 -5.43 1.13
N LEU A 113 -2.39 -5.78 0.36
CA LEU A 113 -2.80 -7.17 0.20
C LEU A 113 -2.64 -7.58 -1.25
N SER A 114 -2.08 -8.77 -1.50
CA SER A 114 -1.87 -9.29 -2.85
C SER A 114 -2.49 -10.68 -3.04
N LYS A 115 -2.67 -11.05 -4.31
CA LYS A 115 -3.24 -12.34 -4.72
C LYS A 115 -2.40 -12.97 -5.83
#